data_AF-A0A832HMT9-F1
#
_entry.id   AF-A0A832HMT9-F1
#
_cell.length_a   1.000
_cell.length_b   1.000
_cell.length_c   1.000
_cell.angle_alpha   90.00
_cell.angle_beta   90.00
_cell.angle_gamma   90.00
#
_symmetry.space_group_name_H-M   'P 1'
#
loop_
_entity.id
_entity.type
_entity.pdbx_description
1 polymer ?
#
loop_
_entity_poly.entity_id
_entity_poly.type
_entity_poly.pdbx_seq_one_letter_code
_entity_poly.pdbx_strand_id
1 'polypeptide(L)'
;MRKPVMFFHSRTKAGESALVREWKKHLVDFWPALCTQLDGRHMESASRSQTGSRLTASQKSALLTLLADDDPGVYQTVRAHIIACGFGAVQWLRPHMLSSDVQLRRRVQEIVRHLERQEADNRFLAFCLSHGENLDLESGAWLLAQTQYPEINVEAYQALLDGYAIELRERLLGQTLPVTILSEINSYLFKALGFHANADHARDPESSYLNRVIDLRCGSPITLCTLYWLIGKRLNLPIVGIGLPGYFLCRYQGARESVFIDAFRHGRLLTRADCIRNLQQSAHGFQEGFLAPISPGRALLRMCSALHQIYARLNMQEESARTQRYVIALAK
;
A
#
# COMPACT_ATOMS: atom_id res chain seq x y z
N MET A 1 58.61 19.20 -36.00
CA MET A 1 57.23 19.39 -35.49
C MET A 1 56.78 18.13 -34.76
N ARG A 2 56.78 18.14 -33.42
CA ARG A 2 56.41 17.01 -32.55
C ARG A 2 54.96 17.18 -32.08
N LYS A 3 54.14 16.14 -32.21
CA LYS A 3 52.79 16.05 -31.61
C LYS A 3 52.91 15.76 -30.10
N PRO A 4 52.06 16.34 -29.24
CA PRO A 4 52.04 15.97 -27.82
C PRO A 4 51.16 14.72 -27.60
N VAL A 5 51.66 13.81 -26.78
CA VAL A 5 50.97 12.62 -26.28
C VAL A 5 50.17 13.03 -25.04
N MET A 6 48.85 12.85 -25.07
CA MET A 6 48.01 12.98 -23.87
C MET A 6 48.16 11.74 -22.99
N PHE A 7 48.68 11.92 -21.79
CA PHE A 7 48.64 10.90 -20.73
C PHE A 7 47.25 10.90 -20.08
N PHE A 8 46.45 9.87 -20.39
CA PHE A 8 45.33 9.48 -19.54
C PHE A 8 45.89 8.99 -18.20
N HIS A 9 45.69 9.78 -17.15
CA HIS A 9 45.92 9.32 -15.78
C HIS A 9 44.83 8.32 -15.40
N SER A 10 45.16 7.04 -15.42
CA SER A 10 44.38 6.03 -14.69
C SER A 10 44.49 6.33 -13.19
N ARG A 11 43.36 6.66 -12.55
CA ARG A 11 43.27 6.61 -11.09
C ARG A 11 43.33 5.15 -10.67
N THR A 12 44.51 4.66 -10.37
CA THR A 12 44.69 3.43 -9.59
C THR A 12 44.13 3.66 -8.19
N LYS A 13 43.08 2.93 -7.81
CA LYS A 13 42.53 2.91 -6.44
C LYS A 13 43.56 2.26 -5.50
N ALA A 14 44.49 3.04 -4.98
CA ALA A 14 45.29 2.67 -3.82
C ALA A 14 44.43 2.84 -2.55
N GLY A 15 44.14 1.74 -1.84
CA GLY A 15 43.44 1.80 -0.53
C GLY A 15 42.36 0.75 -0.27
N GLU A 16 42.27 -0.34 -1.04
CA GLU A 16 41.26 -1.37 -0.79
C GLU A 16 41.60 -2.20 0.46
N SER A 17 40.72 -2.17 1.48
CA SER A 17 40.95 -2.86 2.76
C SER A 17 41.00 -4.38 2.57
N ALA A 18 41.74 -5.09 3.45
CA ALA A 18 41.85 -6.55 3.39
C ALA A 18 40.47 -7.23 3.46
N LEU A 19 39.55 -6.69 4.27
CA LEU A 19 38.18 -7.16 4.38
C LEU A 19 37.39 -7.01 3.07
N VAL A 20 37.53 -5.89 2.35
CA VAL A 20 36.85 -5.69 1.06
C VAL A 20 37.37 -6.69 0.02
N ARG A 21 38.68 -6.95 -0.01
CA ARG A 21 39.30 -7.96 -0.89
C ARG A 21 38.86 -9.38 -0.56
N GLU A 22 38.81 -9.74 0.70
CA GLU A 22 38.37 -11.05 1.16
C GLU A 22 36.89 -11.29 0.87
N TRP A 23 36.05 -10.28 1.06
CA TRP A 23 34.64 -10.35 0.68
C TRP A 23 34.45 -10.43 -0.84
N LYS A 24 35.19 -9.68 -1.66
CA LYS A 24 35.14 -9.85 -3.13
C LYS A 24 35.42 -11.29 -3.54
N LYS A 25 36.45 -11.91 -2.95
CA LYS A 25 36.79 -13.31 -3.20
C LYS A 25 35.66 -14.27 -2.79
N HIS A 26 35.13 -14.11 -1.57
CA HIS A 26 34.00 -14.93 -1.10
C HIS A 26 32.71 -14.73 -1.91
N LEU A 27 32.42 -13.51 -2.37
CA LEU A 27 31.24 -13.15 -3.16
C LEU A 27 31.28 -13.74 -4.57
N VAL A 28 32.47 -13.81 -5.18
CA VAL A 28 32.67 -14.40 -6.52
C VAL A 28 32.67 -15.93 -6.46
N ASP A 29 33.31 -16.52 -5.45
CA ASP A 29 33.57 -17.96 -5.43
C ASP A 29 32.46 -18.80 -4.75
N PHE A 30 31.71 -18.25 -3.77
CA PHE A 30 30.83 -19.06 -2.90
C PHE A 30 29.36 -18.66 -2.87
N TRP A 31 29.02 -17.37 -3.06
CA TRP A 31 27.63 -16.91 -2.91
C TRP A 31 26.65 -17.42 -3.99
N PRO A 32 27.03 -17.59 -5.28
CA PRO A 32 26.14 -18.16 -6.29
C PRO A 32 25.61 -19.55 -5.94
N ALA A 33 26.41 -20.38 -5.26
CA ALA A 33 25.99 -21.71 -4.82
C ALA A 33 24.97 -21.69 -3.66
N LEU A 34 24.98 -20.63 -2.84
CA LEU A 34 24.07 -20.45 -1.70
C LEU A 34 22.70 -19.92 -2.15
N CYS A 35 22.66 -19.02 -3.16
CA CYS A 35 21.41 -18.52 -3.74
C CYS A 35 20.59 -19.63 -4.41
N THR A 36 21.24 -20.53 -5.17
CA THR A 36 20.57 -21.67 -5.82
C THR A 36 19.94 -22.65 -4.82
N GLN A 37 20.45 -22.70 -3.58
CA GLN A 37 19.87 -23.52 -2.51
C GLN A 37 18.65 -22.88 -1.82
N LEU A 38 18.47 -21.56 -1.92
CA LEU A 38 17.36 -20.84 -1.29
C LEU A 38 16.13 -20.72 -2.19
N ASP A 39 16.30 -20.74 -3.52
CA ASP A 39 15.19 -20.71 -4.49
C ASP A 39 14.45 -22.06 -4.65
N GLY A 40 14.96 -23.14 -4.02
CA GLY A 40 14.54 -24.52 -4.30
C GLY A 40 13.84 -25.30 -3.18
N ARG A 41 13.51 -24.72 -2.02
CA ARG A 41 12.89 -25.49 -0.92
C ARG A 41 11.49 -25.01 -0.53
N HIS A 42 10.52 -25.83 -0.94
CA HIS A 42 9.25 -25.95 -0.25
C HIS A 42 9.44 -26.36 1.22
N MET A 43 8.59 -25.74 2.02
CA MET A 43 8.30 -25.88 3.44
C MET A 43 8.33 -27.32 3.96
N GLU A 44 9.40 -27.71 4.66
CA GLU A 44 9.36 -28.73 5.72
C GLU A 44 10.62 -28.69 6.59
N SER A 45 10.42 -28.82 7.91
CA SER A 45 11.41 -28.82 9.02
C SER A 45 11.97 -27.47 9.51
N ALA A 46 11.07 -26.64 10.06
CA ALA A 46 11.44 -25.55 10.97
C ALA A 46 11.85 -26.11 12.35
N SER A 47 13.07 -26.62 12.47
CA SER A 47 13.81 -26.66 13.76
C SER A 47 15.30 -26.93 13.52
N ARG A 48 16.05 -25.91 13.08
CA ARG A 48 17.51 -25.69 13.32
C ARG A 48 18.05 -24.61 12.39
N SER A 49 17.96 -23.34 12.82
CA SER A 49 18.98 -22.29 12.60
C SER A 49 18.47 -20.92 13.09
N GLN A 50 18.40 -20.74 14.41
CA GLN A 50 18.63 -19.41 14.98
C GLN A 50 20.10 -19.06 14.71
N THR A 51 20.37 -18.17 13.74
CA THR A 51 21.64 -17.43 13.61
C THR A 51 21.52 -16.33 12.54
N GLY A 52 20.69 -15.31 12.82
CA GLY A 52 20.90 -14.00 12.20
C GLY A 52 22.14 -13.37 12.82
N SER A 53 23.33 -13.67 12.31
CA SER A 53 24.57 -13.05 12.78
C SER A 53 24.47 -11.53 12.58
N ARG A 54 24.45 -10.78 13.68
CA ARG A 54 24.36 -9.32 13.67
C ARG A 54 25.64 -8.76 13.05
N LEU A 55 25.56 -8.23 11.83
CA LEU A 55 26.72 -7.68 11.11
C LEU A 55 27.49 -6.66 11.97
N THR A 56 28.81 -6.81 12.04
CA THR A 56 29.71 -5.88 12.72
C THR A 56 29.79 -4.53 11.99
N ALA A 57 30.31 -3.50 12.66
CA ALA A 57 30.51 -2.20 12.03
C ALA A 57 31.46 -2.27 10.81
N SER A 58 32.53 -3.08 10.90
CA SER A 58 33.48 -3.28 9.80
C SER A 58 32.85 -4.01 8.62
N GLN A 59 32.01 -5.02 8.87
CA GLN A 59 31.26 -5.72 7.81
C GLN A 59 30.28 -4.77 7.10
N LYS A 60 29.52 -3.96 7.85
CA LYS A 60 28.62 -2.95 7.27
C LYS A 60 29.38 -1.94 6.39
N SER A 61 30.53 -1.46 6.87
CA SER A 61 31.38 -0.53 6.09
C SER A 61 31.92 -1.18 4.81
N ALA A 62 32.29 -2.46 4.86
CA ALA A 62 32.75 -3.20 3.68
C ALA A 62 31.61 -3.36 2.65
N LEU A 63 30.42 -3.73 3.10
CA LEU A 63 29.23 -3.84 2.24
C LEU A 63 28.89 -2.50 1.57
N LEU A 64 28.93 -1.39 2.31
CA LEU A 64 28.72 -0.05 1.75
C LEU A 64 29.76 0.32 0.69
N THR A 65 31.02 -0.05 0.91
CA THR A 65 32.09 0.18 -0.07
C THR A 65 31.83 -0.64 -1.34
N LEU A 66 31.43 -1.90 -1.20
CA LEU A 66 31.15 -2.79 -2.32
C LEU A 66 29.86 -2.41 -3.07
N LEU A 67 28.89 -1.79 -2.40
CA LEU A 67 27.72 -1.20 -3.07
C LEU A 67 28.10 -0.08 -4.04
N ALA A 68 29.25 0.59 -3.86
CA ALA A 68 29.76 1.59 -4.78
C ALA A 68 30.65 0.99 -5.89
N ASP A 69 30.83 -0.33 -5.93
CA ASP A 69 31.68 -0.98 -6.93
C ASP A 69 31.08 -0.91 -8.33
N ASP A 70 31.92 -0.72 -9.35
CA ASP A 70 31.51 -0.59 -10.75
C ASP A 70 31.11 -1.94 -11.35
N ASP A 71 31.57 -3.05 -10.77
CA ASP A 71 31.22 -4.40 -11.21
C ASP A 71 29.74 -4.74 -10.89
N PRO A 72 28.90 -5.02 -11.91
CA PRO A 72 27.49 -5.36 -11.71
C PRO A 72 27.29 -6.67 -10.93
N GLY A 73 28.18 -7.64 -11.09
CA GLY A 73 28.15 -8.91 -10.37
C GLY A 73 28.38 -8.71 -8.88
N VAL A 74 29.39 -7.91 -8.52
CA VAL A 74 29.65 -7.54 -7.12
C VAL A 74 28.42 -6.84 -6.51
N TYR A 75 27.82 -5.89 -7.23
CA TYR A 75 26.62 -5.21 -6.77
C TYR A 75 25.48 -6.19 -6.47
N GLN A 76 25.16 -7.08 -7.41
CA GLN A 76 24.02 -8.00 -7.24
C GLN A 76 24.21 -8.93 -6.05
N THR A 77 25.42 -9.45 -5.85
CA THR A 77 25.75 -10.33 -4.74
C THR A 77 25.63 -9.60 -3.40
N VAL A 78 26.18 -8.39 -3.30
CA VAL A 78 26.10 -7.54 -2.09
C VAL A 78 24.65 -7.15 -1.81
N ARG A 79 23.91 -6.75 -2.84
CA ARG A 79 22.48 -6.43 -2.75
C ARG A 79 21.68 -7.61 -2.19
N ALA A 80 21.86 -8.81 -2.74
CA ALA A 80 21.17 -10.00 -2.28
C ALA A 80 21.49 -10.32 -0.81
N HIS A 81 22.76 -10.19 -0.41
CA HIS A 81 23.18 -10.38 0.98
C HIS A 81 22.52 -9.37 1.93
N ILE A 82 22.47 -8.10 1.56
CA ILE A 82 21.83 -7.05 2.37
C ILE A 82 20.33 -7.29 2.48
N ILE A 83 19.66 -7.68 1.40
CA ILE A 83 18.23 -8.01 1.42
C ILE A 83 17.97 -9.21 2.33
N ALA A 84 18.82 -10.24 2.29
CA ALA A 84 18.72 -11.41 3.17
C ALA A 84 18.88 -11.07 4.66
N CYS A 85 19.53 -9.95 5.00
CA CYS A 85 19.59 -9.46 6.39
C CYS A 85 18.25 -8.86 6.89
N GLY A 86 17.28 -8.62 5.99
CA GLY A 86 15.95 -8.12 6.31
C GLY A 86 15.89 -6.64 6.70
N PHE A 87 14.74 -6.22 7.24
CA PHE A 87 14.42 -4.82 7.50
C PHE A 87 15.40 -4.11 8.46
N GLY A 88 16.07 -4.85 9.34
CA GLY A 88 17.13 -4.31 10.21
C GLY A 88 18.29 -3.67 9.45
N ALA A 89 18.45 -3.97 8.15
CA ALA A 89 19.44 -3.32 7.30
C ALA A 89 19.15 -1.82 7.05
N VAL A 90 17.87 -1.42 7.05
CA VAL A 90 17.46 -0.03 6.80
C VAL A 90 18.12 0.93 7.80
N GLN A 91 18.27 0.54 9.07
CA GLN A 91 18.82 1.40 10.12
C GLN A 91 20.21 1.95 9.77
N TRP A 92 21.09 1.12 9.19
CA TRP A 92 22.46 1.52 8.86
C TRP A 92 22.64 1.94 7.40
N LEU A 93 21.67 1.66 6.53
CA LEU A 93 21.65 2.15 5.15
C LEU A 93 21.11 3.59 5.04
N ARG A 94 20.13 3.95 5.88
CA ARG A 94 19.42 5.24 5.80
C ARG A 94 20.34 6.48 5.75
N PRO A 95 21.44 6.59 6.53
CA PRO A 95 22.35 7.73 6.43
C PRO A 95 22.98 7.90 5.04
N HIS A 96 23.09 6.82 4.26
CA HIS A 96 23.71 6.83 2.93
C HIS A 96 22.72 7.10 1.78
N MET A 97 21.43 7.25 2.07
CA MET A 97 20.42 7.66 1.08
C MET A 97 20.64 9.09 0.56
N LEU A 98 21.46 9.89 1.24
CA LEU A 98 21.86 11.25 0.86
C LEU A 98 23.38 11.34 0.61
N SER A 99 24.05 10.22 0.37
CA SER A 99 25.50 10.19 0.10
C SER A 99 25.86 11.10 -1.07
N SER A 100 27.03 11.75 -1.03
CA SER A 100 27.57 12.52 -2.16
C SER A 100 27.93 11.63 -3.35
N ASP A 101 28.28 10.37 -3.09
CA ASP A 101 28.49 9.35 -4.12
C ASP A 101 27.13 8.98 -4.76
N VAL A 102 26.98 9.30 -6.04
CA VAL A 102 25.74 9.12 -6.82
C VAL A 102 25.35 7.65 -6.95
N GLN A 103 26.32 6.76 -7.16
CA GLN A 103 26.09 5.33 -7.39
C GLN A 103 25.69 4.65 -6.10
N LEU A 104 26.44 4.90 -5.02
CA LEU A 104 26.08 4.43 -3.69
C LEU A 104 24.69 4.93 -3.30
N ARG A 105 24.44 6.23 -3.46
CA ARG A 105 23.15 6.86 -3.11
C ARG A 105 21.99 6.15 -3.82
N ARG A 106 22.08 5.96 -5.13
CA ARG A 106 21.03 5.29 -5.92
C ARG A 106 20.79 3.86 -5.44
N ARG A 107 21.85 3.06 -5.30
CA ARG A 107 21.75 1.64 -4.92
C ARG A 107 21.24 1.46 -3.50
N VAL A 108 21.67 2.31 -2.56
CA VAL A 108 21.14 2.34 -1.19
C VAL A 108 19.66 2.70 -1.20
N GLN A 109 19.24 3.72 -1.96
CA GLN A 109 17.82 4.08 -2.08
C GLN A 109 16.98 2.92 -2.66
N GLU A 110 17.47 2.23 -3.68
CA GLU A 110 16.80 1.05 -4.26
C GLU A 110 16.62 -0.07 -3.21
N ILE A 111 17.66 -0.38 -2.43
CA ILE A 111 17.61 -1.43 -1.39
C ILE A 111 16.69 -1.02 -0.24
N VAL A 112 16.79 0.21 0.25
CA VAL A 112 15.96 0.70 1.35
C VAL A 112 14.49 0.68 0.96
N ARG A 113 14.14 1.18 -0.24
CA ARG A 113 12.76 1.12 -0.75
C ARG A 113 12.23 -0.30 -0.84
N HIS A 114 13.05 -1.26 -1.30
CA HIS A 114 12.67 -2.66 -1.36
C HIS A 114 12.37 -3.23 0.03
N LEU A 115 13.25 -2.97 1.01
CA LEU A 115 13.07 -3.45 2.38
C LEU A 115 11.88 -2.77 3.09
N GLU A 116 11.69 -1.47 2.92
CA GLU A 116 10.55 -0.73 3.48
C GLU A 116 9.22 -1.21 2.90
N ARG A 117 9.18 -1.50 1.59
CA ARG A 117 8.01 -2.09 0.93
C ARG A 117 7.72 -3.50 1.45
N GLN A 118 8.73 -4.35 1.57
CA GLN A 118 8.58 -5.70 2.10
C GLN A 118 8.07 -5.69 3.54
N GLU A 119 8.57 -4.77 4.37
CA GLU A 119 8.10 -4.61 5.74
C GLU A 119 6.65 -4.12 5.80
N ALA A 120 6.27 -3.16 4.95
CA ALA A 120 4.87 -2.72 4.85
C ALA A 120 3.92 -3.85 4.43
N ASP A 121 4.32 -4.68 3.46
CA ASP A 121 3.59 -5.89 3.06
C ASP A 121 3.40 -6.85 4.25
N ASN A 122 4.48 -7.11 5.00
CA ASN A 122 4.46 -8.01 6.15
C ASN A 122 3.53 -7.49 7.25
N ARG A 123 3.60 -6.19 7.58
CA ARG A 123 2.71 -5.55 8.56
C ARG A 123 1.25 -5.65 8.13
N PHE A 124 0.94 -5.38 6.86
CA PHE A 124 -0.42 -5.48 6.35
C PHE A 124 -0.95 -6.92 6.38
N LEU A 125 -0.16 -7.90 5.94
CA LEU A 125 -0.54 -9.31 5.98
C LEU A 125 -0.78 -9.80 7.42
N ALA A 126 0.10 -9.43 8.35
CA ALA A 126 -0.06 -9.77 9.76
C ALA A 126 -1.36 -9.18 10.33
N PHE A 127 -1.69 -7.92 9.98
CA PHE A 127 -2.95 -7.29 10.37
C PHE A 127 -4.17 -8.05 9.84
N CYS A 128 -4.17 -8.38 8.54
CA CYS A 128 -5.25 -9.14 7.89
C CYS A 128 -5.49 -10.51 8.56
N LEU A 129 -4.41 -11.24 8.88
CA LEU A 129 -4.49 -12.58 9.46
C LEU A 129 -4.89 -12.60 10.94
N SER A 130 -4.70 -11.49 11.67
CA SER A 130 -4.92 -11.46 13.13
C SER A 130 -6.31 -10.96 13.54
N HIS A 131 -7.03 -10.26 12.66
CA HIS A 131 -8.27 -9.57 13.03
C HIS A 131 -9.54 -10.08 12.31
N GLY A 132 -9.39 -10.88 11.24
CA GLY A 132 -10.52 -11.47 10.51
C GLY A 132 -11.54 -10.44 10.02
N GLU A 133 -12.83 -10.78 10.10
CA GLU A 133 -13.91 -9.89 9.61
C GLU A 133 -14.13 -8.62 10.46
N ASN A 134 -13.71 -8.61 11.73
CA ASN A 134 -13.96 -7.53 12.70
C ASN A 134 -12.81 -6.52 12.79
N LEU A 135 -11.90 -6.53 11.82
CA LEU A 135 -10.79 -5.58 11.76
C LEU A 135 -11.27 -4.11 11.75
N ASP A 136 -10.40 -3.20 12.21
CA ASP A 136 -10.67 -1.77 12.04
C ASP A 136 -10.39 -1.36 10.59
N LEU A 137 -11.45 -0.95 9.88
CA LEU A 137 -11.38 -0.64 8.44
C LEU A 137 -10.40 0.49 8.14
N GLU A 138 -10.34 1.50 8.99
CA GLU A 138 -9.45 2.66 8.81
C GLU A 138 -7.99 2.24 8.90
N SER A 139 -7.64 1.51 9.97
CA SER A 139 -6.31 0.94 10.16
C SER A 139 -5.91 0.04 9.00
N GLY A 140 -6.83 -0.80 8.51
CA GLY A 140 -6.62 -1.64 7.33
C GLY A 140 -6.37 -0.84 6.05
N ALA A 141 -7.13 0.24 5.81
CA ALA A 141 -6.95 1.10 4.66
C ALA A 141 -5.61 1.85 4.69
N TRP A 142 -5.16 2.30 5.87
CA TRP A 142 -3.84 2.94 6.02
C TRP A 142 -2.69 1.96 5.84
N LEU A 143 -2.77 0.77 6.41
CA LEU A 143 -1.76 -0.27 6.20
C LEU A 143 -1.69 -0.69 4.73
N LEU A 144 -2.83 -0.81 4.05
CA LEU A 144 -2.88 -1.05 2.60
C LEU A 144 -2.20 0.08 1.83
N ALA A 145 -2.46 1.35 2.16
CA ALA A 145 -1.80 2.49 1.54
C ALA A 145 -0.28 2.46 1.74
N GLN A 146 0.19 2.11 2.94
CA GLN A 146 1.62 1.98 3.25
C GLN A 146 2.32 0.87 2.46
N THR A 147 1.61 -0.14 1.93
CA THR A 147 2.22 -1.13 1.02
C THR A 147 2.74 -0.50 -0.27
N GLN A 148 2.16 0.63 -0.70
CA GLN A 148 2.58 1.35 -1.89
C GLN A 148 3.35 2.64 -1.58
N TYR A 149 3.01 3.30 -0.47
CA TYR A 149 3.65 4.52 0.00
C TYR A 149 4.08 4.37 1.47
N PRO A 150 5.16 3.63 1.77
CA PRO A 150 5.60 3.34 3.14
C PRO A 150 5.85 4.58 4.01
N GLU A 151 6.12 5.72 3.37
CA GLU A 151 6.52 6.98 4.00
C GLU A 151 5.36 7.92 4.36
N ILE A 152 4.10 7.56 4.06
CA ILE A 152 2.97 8.44 4.37
C ILE A 152 2.86 8.71 5.87
N ASN A 153 2.55 9.96 6.21
CA ASN A 153 2.21 10.37 7.57
C ASN A 153 0.72 10.09 7.81
N VAL A 154 0.41 8.94 8.41
CA VAL A 154 -0.97 8.50 8.65
C VAL A 154 -1.71 9.48 9.56
N GLU A 155 -1.03 9.97 10.59
CA GLU A 155 -1.59 10.92 11.56
C GLU A 155 -2.05 12.23 10.88
N ALA A 156 -1.29 12.70 9.89
CA ALA A 156 -1.68 13.88 9.10
C ALA A 156 -2.95 13.64 8.28
N TYR A 157 -3.10 12.47 7.65
CA TYR A 157 -4.33 12.13 6.93
C TYR A 157 -5.52 11.94 7.87
N GLN A 158 -5.31 11.35 9.04
CA GLN A 158 -6.36 11.25 10.06
C GLN A 158 -6.82 12.62 10.54
N ALA A 159 -5.89 13.55 10.77
CA ALA A 159 -6.20 14.93 11.11
C ALA A 159 -7.00 15.65 10.01
N LEU A 160 -6.73 15.37 8.72
CA LEU A 160 -7.56 15.89 7.62
C LEU A 160 -9.00 15.35 7.68
N LEU A 161 -9.18 14.05 7.91
CA LEU A 161 -10.52 13.46 8.05
C LEU A 161 -11.27 14.00 9.27
N ASP A 162 -10.55 14.22 10.38
CA ASP A 162 -11.11 14.84 11.57
C ASP A 162 -11.52 16.29 11.32
N GLY A 163 -10.71 17.05 10.58
CA GLY A 163 -11.04 18.40 10.11
C GLY A 163 -12.32 18.43 9.29
N TYR A 164 -12.47 17.51 8.31
CA TYR A 164 -13.70 17.40 7.54
C TYR A 164 -14.92 17.09 8.41
N ALA A 165 -14.76 16.22 9.41
CA ALA A 165 -15.84 15.91 10.34
C ALA A 165 -16.18 17.11 11.25
N ILE A 166 -15.21 17.90 11.70
CA ILE A 166 -15.45 19.12 12.48
C ILE A 166 -16.29 20.12 11.69
N GLU A 167 -15.88 20.44 10.46
CA GLU A 167 -16.63 21.35 9.60
C GLU A 167 -18.05 20.84 9.31
N LEU A 168 -18.21 19.53 9.13
CA LEU A 168 -19.53 18.93 8.97
C LEU A 168 -20.39 19.02 10.23
N ARG A 169 -19.84 18.85 11.43
CA ARG A 169 -20.62 19.00 12.67
C ARG A 169 -21.25 20.38 12.78
N GLU A 170 -20.52 21.43 12.41
CA GLU A 170 -21.02 22.80 12.40
C GLU A 170 -22.16 22.97 11.38
N ARG A 171 -21.98 22.45 10.16
CA ARG A 171 -23.01 22.49 9.10
C ARG A 171 -24.27 21.70 9.45
N LEU A 172 -24.14 20.66 10.25
CA LEU A 172 -25.23 19.75 10.63
C LEU A 172 -25.98 20.20 11.89
N LEU A 173 -25.60 21.31 12.54
CA LEU A 173 -26.29 21.82 13.72
C LEU A 173 -27.78 22.03 13.45
N GLY A 174 -28.61 21.47 14.33
CA GLY A 174 -30.07 21.56 14.24
C GLY A 174 -30.72 20.63 13.19
N GLN A 175 -29.94 19.87 12.42
CA GLN A 175 -30.48 18.92 11.44
C GLN A 175 -30.81 17.58 12.10
N THR A 176 -32.01 17.07 11.89
CA THR A 176 -32.48 15.80 12.48
C THR A 176 -32.96 14.79 11.43
N LEU A 177 -33.36 15.24 10.25
CA LEU A 177 -33.85 14.38 9.19
C LEU A 177 -32.66 13.73 8.45
N PRO A 178 -32.60 12.39 8.32
CA PRO A 178 -31.50 11.70 7.66
C PRO A 178 -31.22 12.22 6.24
N VAL A 179 -32.26 12.44 5.43
CA VAL A 179 -32.10 12.94 4.06
C VAL A 179 -31.43 14.31 4.02
N THR A 180 -31.76 15.21 4.96
CA THR A 180 -31.14 16.54 5.06
C THR A 180 -29.68 16.43 5.49
N ILE A 181 -29.40 15.62 6.52
CA ILE A 181 -28.04 15.35 7.00
C ILE A 181 -27.16 14.81 5.85
N LEU A 182 -27.64 13.79 5.15
CA LEU A 182 -26.90 13.17 4.04
C LEU A 182 -26.72 14.14 2.87
N SER A 183 -27.71 14.97 2.57
CA SER A 183 -27.61 15.98 1.51
C SER A 183 -26.54 17.03 1.82
N GLU A 184 -26.42 17.46 3.08
CA GLU A 184 -25.37 18.39 3.49
C GLU A 184 -23.98 17.74 3.45
N ILE A 185 -23.84 16.49 3.92
CA ILE A 185 -22.61 15.72 3.79
C ILE A 185 -22.21 15.60 2.31
N ASN A 186 -23.15 15.25 1.43
CA ASN A 186 -22.91 15.13 0.00
C ASN A 186 -22.48 16.47 -0.62
N SER A 187 -23.17 17.56 -0.28
CA SER A 187 -22.83 18.90 -0.75
C SER A 187 -21.40 19.28 -0.35
N TYR A 188 -21.05 19.05 0.91
CA TYR A 188 -19.72 19.33 1.41
C TYR A 188 -18.64 18.45 0.76
N LEU A 189 -18.77 17.13 0.78
CA LEU A 189 -17.76 16.22 0.25
C LEU A 189 -17.59 16.37 -1.27
N PHE A 190 -18.68 16.39 -2.04
CA PHE A 190 -18.59 16.30 -3.50
C PHE A 190 -18.62 17.65 -4.22
N LYS A 191 -19.15 18.72 -3.59
CA LYS A 191 -19.14 20.06 -4.18
C LYS A 191 -18.08 20.96 -3.56
N ALA A 192 -18.06 21.10 -2.24
CA ALA A 192 -17.10 22.01 -1.58
C ALA A 192 -15.67 21.44 -1.58
N LEU A 193 -15.52 20.17 -1.22
CA LEU A 193 -14.24 19.46 -1.16
C LEU A 193 -13.83 18.82 -2.49
N GLY A 194 -14.72 18.79 -3.49
CA GLY A 194 -14.43 18.35 -4.85
C GLY A 194 -14.13 16.86 -5.02
N PHE A 195 -14.53 16.00 -4.08
CA PHE A 195 -14.40 14.56 -4.27
C PHE A 195 -15.22 14.11 -5.48
N HIS A 196 -14.65 13.27 -6.34
CA HIS A 196 -15.31 12.79 -7.55
C HIS A 196 -14.87 11.38 -7.93
N ALA A 197 -15.68 10.76 -8.78
CA ALA A 197 -15.39 9.46 -9.36
C ALA A 197 -14.25 9.57 -10.38
N ASN A 198 -13.40 8.55 -10.39
CA ASN A 198 -12.46 8.36 -11.49
C ASN A 198 -13.16 7.78 -12.73
N ALA A 199 -13.96 8.60 -13.42
CA ALA A 199 -14.77 8.16 -14.56
C ALA A 199 -13.92 7.76 -15.78
N ASP A 200 -12.82 8.48 -16.03
CA ASP A 200 -11.92 8.25 -17.17
C ASP A 200 -10.83 7.21 -16.87
N HIS A 201 -10.51 6.98 -15.59
CA HIS A 201 -9.51 6.02 -15.14
C HIS A 201 -10.00 5.15 -13.98
N ALA A 202 -11.20 4.56 -14.04
CA ALA A 202 -11.68 3.53 -13.10
C ALA A 202 -10.77 2.27 -12.99
N ARG A 203 -9.62 2.31 -13.68
CA ARG A 203 -8.55 1.30 -13.78
C ARG A 203 -7.22 1.80 -13.22
N ASP A 204 -7.20 2.93 -12.54
CA ASP A 204 -6.00 3.49 -11.92
C ASP A 204 -5.82 2.95 -10.49
N PRO A 205 -4.71 2.26 -10.17
CA PRO A 205 -4.40 1.81 -8.81
C PRO A 205 -4.48 2.94 -7.78
N GLU A 206 -4.10 4.16 -8.15
CA GLU A 206 -4.10 5.33 -7.25
C GLU A 206 -5.49 5.58 -6.65
N SER A 207 -6.55 5.34 -7.42
CA SER A 207 -7.94 5.53 -6.98
C SER A 207 -8.41 4.54 -5.90
N SER A 208 -7.59 3.54 -5.57
CA SER A 208 -7.90 2.54 -4.54
C SER A 208 -7.25 2.84 -3.19
N TYR A 209 -6.15 3.61 -3.17
CA TYR A 209 -5.40 3.93 -1.96
C TYR A 209 -5.94 5.20 -1.29
N LEU A 210 -6.32 5.10 -0.01
CA LEU A 210 -7.05 6.18 0.69
C LEU A 210 -6.26 7.50 0.75
N ASN A 211 -4.94 7.45 0.94
CA ASN A 211 -4.09 8.65 0.92
C ASN A 211 -4.18 9.37 -0.44
N ARG A 212 -4.11 8.62 -1.53
CA ARG A 212 -4.18 9.16 -2.90
C ARG A 212 -5.56 9.70 -3.23
N VAL A 213 -6.62 9.05 -2.76
CA VAL A 213 -7.98 9.57 -2.90
C VAL A 213 -8.15 10.90 -2.16
N ILE A 214 -7.54 11.07 -0.98
CA ILE A 214 -7.58 12.35 -0.25
C ILE A 214 -6.75 13.42 -0.96
N ASP A 215 -5.57 13.09 -1.47
CA ASP A 215 -4.70 14.01 -2.20
C ASP A 215 -5.33 14.49 -3.51
N LEU A 216 -5.81 13.54 -4.32
CA LEU A 216 -6.29 13.77 -5.67
C LEU A 216 -7.79 14.12 -5.72
N ARG A 217 -8.50 13.95 -4.61
CA ARG A 217 -9.97 14.03 -4.53
C ARG A 217 -10.68 13.13 -5.54
N CYS A 218 -10.02 12.08 -6.00
CA CYS A 218 -10.49 11.20 -7.05
C CYS A 218 -10.35 9.75 -6.60
N GLY A 219 -11.45 8.98 -6.63
CA GLY A 219 -11.44 7.62 -6.06
C GLY A 219 -12.33 6.62 -6.79
N SER A 220 -12.06 5.35 -6.49
CA SER A 220 -12.89 4.22 -6.91
C SER A 220 -14.20 4.17 -6.09
N PRO A 221 -15.23 3.42 -6.55
CA PRO A 221 -16.49 3.32 -5.81
C PRO A 221 -16.30 2.87 -4.36
N ILE A 222 -15.43 1.89 -4.12
CA ILE A 222 -15.20 1.35 -2.79
C ILE A 222 -14.42 2.32 -1.90
N THR A 223 -13.41 3.01 -2.44
CA THR A 223 -12.59 3.92 -1.63
C THR A 223 -13.33 5.22 -1.31
N LEU A 224 -14.16 5.74 -2.24
CA LEU A 224 -15.05 6.87 -1.94
C LEU A 224 -16.13 6.50 -0.90
N CYS A 225 -16.71 5.30 -0.99
CA CYS A 225 -17.61 4.81 0.07
C CYS A 225 -16.87 4.61 1.40
N THR A 226 -15.63 4.14 1.37
CA THR A 226 -14.80 4.01 2.57
C THR A 226 -14.56 5.37 3.21
N LEU A 227 -14.17 6.39 2.44
CA LEU A 227 -14.07 7.78 2.92
C LEU A 227 -15.38 8.25 3.57
N TYR A 228 -16.52 8.06 2.89
CA TYR A 228 -17.84 8.44 3.41
C TYR A 228 -18.15 7.73 4.74
N TRP A 229 -17.87 6.43 4.81
CA TRP A 229 -18.08 5.60 6.00
C TRP A 229 -17.21 6.09 7.17
N LEU A 230 -15.94 6.41 6.93
CA LEU A 230 -15.02 6.92 7.94
C LEU A 230 -15.42 8.30 8.47
N ILE A 231 -15.95 9.18 7.61
CA ILE A 231 -16.53 10.45 8.03
C ILE A 231 -17.81 10.22 8.83
N GLY A 232 -18.69 9.30 8.41
CA GLY A 232 -19.88 8.89 9.15
C GLY A 232 -19.55 8.41 10.57
N LYS A 233 -18.50 7.59 10.72
CA LYS A 233 -17.99 7.13 12.02
C LYS A 233 -17.57 8.29 12.91
N ARG A 234 -16.81 9.26 12.38
CA ARG A 234 -16.39 10.47 13.11
C ARG A 234 -17.55 11.36 13.53
N LEU A 235 -18.62 11.39 12.73
CA LEU A 235 -19.85 12.13 13.03
C LEU A 235 -20.81 11.36 13.95
N ASN A 236 -20.46 10.14 14.39
CA ASN A 236 -21.34 9.24 15.13
C ASN A 236 -22.66 8.94 14.41
N LEU A 237 -22.64 8.93 13.07
CA LEU A 237 -23.79 8.58 12.25
C LEU A 237 -23.82 7.07 11.98
N PRO A 238 -25.00 6.43 11.96
CA PRO A 238 -25.14 4.99 11.73
C PRO A 238 -24.97 4.64 10.24
N ILE A 239 -23.81 4.94 9.68
CA ILE A 239 -23.46 4.68 8.29
C ILE A 239 -22.61 3.42 8.21
N VAL A 240 -22.97 2.52 7.30
CA VAL A 240 -22.26 1.27 7.03
C VAL A 240 -22.05 1.05 5.54
N GLY A 241 -21.05 0.24 5.16
CA GLY A 241 -20.86 -0.18 3.78
C GLY A 241 -21.87 -1.25 3.34
N ILE A 242 -22.19 -1.28 2.04
CA ILE A 242 -23.05 -2.27 1.39
C ILE A 242 -22.32 -2.85 0.18
N GLY A 243 -22.09 -4.17 0.25
CA GLY A 243 -21.22 -4.90 -0.66
C GLY A 243 -21.92 -5.51 -1.88
N LEU A 244 -22.50 -4.70 -2.75
CA LEU A 244 -23.20 -5.20 -3.96
C LEU A 244 -22.25 -5.91 -4.97
N PRO A 245 -22.71 -6.90 -5.73
CA PRO A 245 -21.94 -7.43 -6.87
C PRO A 245 -21.63 -6.32 -7.89
N GLY A 246 -20.36 -6.14 -8.24
CA GLY A 246 -19.91 -5.11 -9.18
C GLY A 246 -20.07 -3.65 -8.71
N TYR A 247 -20.63 -3.42 -7.52
CA TYR A 247 -20.95 -2.09 -7.01
C TYR A 247 -20.66 -1.95 -5.52
N PHE A 248 -20.49 -0.73 -5.00
CA PHE A 248 -20.32 -0.51 -3.56
C PHE A 248 -21.08 0.75 -3.17
N LEU A 249 -21.84 0.67 -2.08
CA LEU A 249 -22.64 1.76 -1.55
C LEU A 249 -22.37 1.94 -0.06
N CYS A 250 -22.81 3.08 0.48
CA CYS A 250 -23.06 3.22 1.91
C CYS A 250 -24.56 3.13 2.19
N ARG A 251 -24.91 2.90 3.45
CA ARG A 251 -26.30 2.97 3.94
C ARG A 251 -26.33 3.66 5.28
N TYR A 252 -27.18 4.68 5.39
CA TYR A 252 -27.59 5.23 6.67
C TYR A 252 -28.68 4.33 7.27
N GLN A 253 -28.45 3.83 8.49
CA GLN A 253 -29.36 2.96 9.21
C GLN A 253 -30.21 3.76 10.19
N GLY A 254 -31.30 4.35 9.71
CA GLY A 254 -32.29 4.99 10.57
C GLY A 254 -33.24 3.99 11.20
N ALA A 255 -33.85 4.38 12.34
CA ALA A 255 -34.81 3.53 13.06
C ALA A 255 -36.09 3.23 12.26
N ARG A 256 -36.50 4.15 11.37
CA ARG A 256 -37.72 4.03 10.55
C ARG A 256 -37.44 3.80 9.08
N GLU A 257 -36.34 4.36 8.58
CA GLU A 257 -35.98 4.29 7.17
C GLU A 257 -34.47 4.12 6.99
N SER A 258 -34.09 3.41 5.93
CA SER A 258 -32.71 3.31 5.48
C SER A 258 -32.55 4.06 4.16
N VAL A 259 -31.51 4.87 4.08
CA VAL A 259 -31.14 5.59 2.85
C VAL A 259 -29.82 5.04 2.35
N PHE A 260 -29.78 4.58 1.10
CA PHE A 260 -28.56 4.14 0.45
C PHE A 260 -27.87 5.35 -0.20
N ILE A 261 -26.55 5.37 -0.16
CA ILE A 261 -25.72 6.49 -0.58
C ILE A 261 -24.71 5.97 -1.60
N ASP A 262 -24.76 6.54 -2.79
CA ASP A 262 -23.84 6.26 -3.87
C ASP A 262 -22.75 7.32 -3.93
N ALA A 263 -21.67 7.12 -3.16
CA ALA A 263 -20.56 8.06 -3.08
C ALA A 263 -19.83 8.22 -4.43
N PHE A 264 -19.89 7.22 -5.31
CA PHE A 264 -19.29 7.30 -6.64
C PHE A 264 -20.09 8.25 -7.54
N ARG A 265 -21.42 8.32 -7.38
CA ARG A 265 -22.28 9.26 -8.11
C ARG A 265 -22.60 10.50 -7.28
N HIS A 266 -21.56 11.14 -6.73
CA HIS A 266 -21.65 12.38 -5.94
C HIS A 266 -22.65 12.30 -4.77
N GLY A 267 -22.73 11.14 -4.12
CA GLY A 267 -23.59 10.92 -2.97
C GLY A 267 -25.06 10.70 -3.31
N ARG A 268 -25.40 10.37 -4.56
CA ARG A 268 -26.79 10.12 -4.97
C ARG A 268 -27.51 9.22 -3.95
N LEU A 269 -28.60 9.73 -3.41
CA LEU A 269 -29.43 9.00 -2.45
C LEU A 269 -30.34 8.04 -3.20
N LEU A 270 -30.44 6.82 -2.70
CA LEU A 270 -31.15 5.72 -3.32
C LEU A 270 -32.09 5.07 -2.29
N THR A 271 -33.28 4.70 -2.74
CA THR A 271 -34.18 3.85 -1.99
C THR A 271 -33.79 2.38 -2.15
N ARG A 272 -34.34 1.51 -1.30
CA ARG A 272 -34.23 0.05 -1.48
C ARG A 272 -34.70 -0.39 -2.87
N ALA A 273 -35.80 0.20 -3.36
CA ALA A 273 -36.35 -0.11 -4.68
C ALA A 273 -35.41 0.32 -5.81
N ASP A 274 -34.71 1.45 -5.68
CA ASP A 274 -33.67 1.86 -6.63
C ASP A 274 -32.53 0.83 -6.69
N CYS A 275 -32.04 0.38 -5.52
CA CYS A 275 -30.98 -0.62 -5.45
C CYS A 275 -31.40 -1.95 -6.12
N ILE A 276 -32.63 -2.41 -5.86
CA ILE A 276 -33.17 -3.63 -6.47
C ILE A 276 -33.27 -3.48 -8.00
N ARG A 277 -33.82 -2.36 -8.49
CA ARG A 277 -33.91 -2.10 -9.94
C ARG A 277 -32.53 -2.10 -10.59
N ASN A 278 -31.54 -1.45 -9.98
CA ASN A 278 -30.18 -1.41 -10.51
C ASN A 278 -29.55 -2.82 -10.57
N LEU A 279 -29.81 -3.67 -9.57
CA LEU A 279 -29.31 -5.04 -9.53
C LEU A 279 -30.02 -5.97 -10.51
N GLN A 280 -31.33 -5.80 -10.73
CA GLN A 280 -32.09 -6.56 -11.72
C GLN A 280 -31.62 -6.30 -13.16
N GLN A 281 -31.09 -5.09 -13.41
CA GLN A 281 -30.45 -4.74 -14.69
C GLN A 281 -29.01 -5.26 -14.82
N SER A 282 -28.45 -5.83 -13.75
CA SER A 282 -27.12 -6.42 -13.74
C SER A 282 -27.16 -7.93 -14.04
N ALA A 283 -26.03 -8.50 -14.48
CA ALA A 283 -25.93 -9.93 -14.77
C ALA A 283 -26.13 -10.87 -13.56
N HIS A 284 -26.19 -10.31 -12.35
CA HIS A 284 -26.24 -11.09 -11.09
C HIS A 284 -27.64 -11.31 -10.54
N GLY A 285 -28.66 -10.58 -11.04
CA GLY A 285 -30.00 -10.56 -10.42
C GLY A 285 -30.00 -9.99 -9.00
N PHE A 286 -31.17 -9.98 -8.35
CA PHE A 286 -31.30 -9.53 -6.95
C PHE A 286 -31.32 -10.72 -5.98
N GLN A 287 -30.54 -10.63 -4.92
CA GLN A 287 -30.63 -11.50 -3.74
C GLN A 287 -30.76 -10.62 -2.49
N GLU A 288 -31.63 -11.01 -1.56
CA GLU A 288 -31.92 -10.24 -0.34
C GLU A 288 -30.66 -9.90 0.47
N GLY A 289 -29.72 -10.85 0.54
CA GLY A 289 -28.44 -10.69 1.24
C GLY A 289 -27.52 -9.61 0.65
N PHE A 290 -27.73 -9.16 -0.59
CA PHE A 290 -26.88 -8.13 -1.20
C PHE A 290 -27.00 -6.77 -0.51
N LEU A 291 -28.14 -6.49 0.13
CA LEU A 291 -28.36 -5.23 0.85
C LEU A 291 -27.99 -5.30 2.33
N ALA A 292 -27.41 -6.42 2.78
CA ALA A 292 -26.87 -6.53 4.13
C ALA A 292 -25.59 -5.66 4.29
N PRO A 293 -25.35 -5.11 5.49
CA PRO A 293 -24.07 -4.49 5.81
C PRO A 293 -22.90 -5.42 5.52
N ILE A 294 -21.87 -4.90 4.86
CA ILE A 294 -20.61 -5.62 4.69
C ILE A 294 -19.75 -5.43 5.94
N SER A 295 -19.08 -6.49 6.40
CA SER A 295 -18.10 -6.38 7.48
C SER A 295 -16.86 -5.59 7.02
N PRO A 296 -16.16 -4.89 7.93
CA PRO A 296 -14.89 -4.23 7.64
C PRO A 296 -13.88 -5.11 6.90
N GLY A 297 -13.69 -6.36 7.35
CA GLY A 297 -12.76 -7.29 6.70
C GLY A 297 -13.14 -7.60 5.26
N ARG A 298 -14.44 -7.81 4.98
CA ARG A 298 -14.94 -8.04 3.61
C ARG A 298 -14.86 -6.77 2.75
N ALA A 299 -15.01 -5.58 3.32
CA ALA A 299 -14.77 -4.33 2.59
C ALA A 299 -13.30 -4.23 2.17
N LEU A 300 -12.36 -4.46 3.10
CA LEU A 300 -10.93 -4.46 2.80
C LEU A 300 -10.54 -5.55 1.78
N LEU A 301 -11.14 -6.74 1.87
CA LEU A 301 -10.99 -7.82 0.88
C LEU A 301 -11.37 -7.33 -0.53
N ARG A 302 -12.51 -6.64 -0.66
CA ARG A 302 -12.95 -6.09 -1.94
C ARG A 302 -12.01 -4.99 -2.46
N MET A 303 -11.42 -4.17 -1.58
CA MET A 303 -10.40 -3.18 -1.98
C MET A 303 -9.17 -3.88 -2.56
N CYS A 304 -8.66 -4.91 -1.87
CA CYS A 304 -7.53 -5.71 -2.34
C CYS A 304 -7.84 -6.47 -3.64
N SER A 305 -9.06 -7.02 -3.79
CA SER A 305 -9.49 -7.68 -5.02
C SER A 305 -9.58 -6.70 -6.20
N ALA A 306 -10.06 -5.48 -5.97
CA ALA A 306 -10.11 -4.45 -7.00
C ALA A 306 -8.68 -4.09 -7.47
N LEU A 307 -7.76 -3.86 -6.54
CA LEU A 307 -6.35 -3.61 -6.83
C LEU A 307 -5.70 -4.76 -7.61
N HIS A 308 -5.91 -6.00 -7.18
CA HIS A 308 -5.40 -7.18 -7.88
C HIS A 308 -5.87 -7.24 -9.33
N GLN A 309 -7.17 -7.02 -9.57
CA GLN A 309 -7.70 -7.00 -10.93
C GLN A 309 -7.16 -5.84 -11.76
N ILE A 310 -6.92 -4.67 -11.15
CA ILE A 310 -6.29 -3.54 -11.83
C ILE A 310 -4.87 -3.91 -12.27
N TYR A 311 -4.02 -4.36 -11.34
CA TYR A 311 -2.64 -4.72 -11.65
C TYR A 311 -2.52 -5.88 -12.65
N ALA A 312 -3.40 -6.87 -12.55
CA ALA A 312 -3.48 -7.96 -13.52
C ALA A 312 -3.78 -7.45 -14.94
N ARG A 313 -4.74 -6.52 -15.09
CA ARG A 313 -5.07 -5.92 -16.40
C ARG A 313 -3.97 -5.01 -16.94
N LEU A 314 -3.21 -4.36 -16.06
CA LEU A 314 -2.03 -3.55 -16.44
C LEU A 314 -0.79 -4.41 -16.76
N ASN A 315 -0.89 -5.74 -16.71
CA ASN A 315 0.21 -6.68 -16.89
C ASN A 315 1.37 -6.47 -15.89
N MET A 316 1.09 -5.90 -14.72
CA MET A 316 2.07 -5.71 -13.64
C MET A 316 2.10 -6.97 -12.78
N GLN A 317 2.84 -7.99 -13.23
CA GLN A 317 2.82 -9.33 -12.62
C GLN A 317 3.25 -9.34 -11.15
N GLU A 318 4.30 -8.61 -10.80
CA GLU A 318 4.77 -8.51 -9.41
C GLU A 318 3.69 -7.91 -8.49
N GLU A 319 3.04 -6.83 -8.93
CA GLU A 319 1.98 -6.15 -8.18
C GLU A 319 0.71 -6.99 -8.06
N SER A 320 0.36 -7.68 -9.14
CA SER A 320 -0.77 -8.60 -9.20
C SER A 320 -0.58 -9.75 -8.20
N ALA A 321 0.59 -10.41 -8.22
CA ALA A 321 0.92 -11.48 -7.29
C ALA A 321 0.95 -10.97 -5.84
N ARG A 322 1.53 -9.79 -5.62
CA ARG A 322 1.59 -9.15 -4.30
C ARG A 322 0.20 -8.91 -3.71
N THR A 323 -0.70 -8.30 -4.47
CA THR A 323 -2.08 -8.01 -4.05
C THR A 323 -2.94 -9.27 -3.94
N GLN A 324 -2.67 -10.31 -4.75
CA GLN A 324 -3.29 -11.63 -4.60
C GLN A 324 -3.02 -12.26 -3.24
N ARG A 325 -1.81 -12.11 -2.69
CA ARG A 325 -1.50 -12.59 -1.33
C ARG A 325 -2.39 -11.94 -0.27
N TYR A 326 -2.68 -10.64 -0.41
CA TYR A 326 -3.58 -9.95 0.51
C TYR A 326 -5.01 -10.48 0.42
N VAL A 327 -5.49 -10.73 -0.80
CA VAL A 327 -6.81 -11.33 -1.03
C VAL A 327 -6.90 -12.70 -0.36
N ILE A 328 -5.88 -13.55 -0.51
CA ILE A 328 -5.83 -14.87 0.14
C ILE A 328 -5.82 -14.73 1.66
N ALA A 329 -5.08 -13.76 2.22
CA ALA A 329 -5.01 -13.55 3.66
C ALA A 329 -6.35 -13.11 4.26
N LEU A 330 -7.10 -12.25 3.56
CA LEU A 330 -8.40 -11.72 3.99
C LEU A 330 -9.58 -12.67 3.71
N ALA A 331 -9.38 -13.72 2.92
CA ALA A 331 -10.41 -14.71 2.59
C ALA A 331 -10.45 -15.90 3.56
N LYS A 332 -9.54 -15.96 4.54
CA LYS A 332 -9.49 -16.99 5.58
C LYS A 332 -10.35 -16.59 6.78
#